data_AF-A0A1D2REY0-F1
#
_entry.id   AF-A0A1D2REY0-F1
#
_cell.length_a   1.000
_cell.length_b   1.000
_cell.length_c   1.000
_cell.angle_alpha   90.00
_cell.angle_beta   90.00
_cell.angle_gamma   90.00
#
_symmetry.space_group_name_H-M   'P 1'
#
loop_
_entity.id
_entity.type
_entity.pdbx_description
1 polymer ?
#
loop_
_entity_poly.entity_id
_entity_poly.type
_entity_poly.pdbx_seq_one_letter_code
_entity_poly.pdbx_strand_id
1 'polypeptide(L)' 'MTIPSGVRSLMNLHKGDEMIIIAMENEMIIKPKMAEPLTMAGFLGSDDETVDVKGLIAKYER' A
#
# COMPACT_ATOMS: atom_id res chain seq x y z
N MET A 1 -13.64 21.32 -8.84
CA MET A 1 -12.24 20.91 -9.08
C MET A 1 -12.26 19.73 -10.04
N THR A 2 -11.48 19.79 -11.11
CA THR A 2 -11.43 18.74 -12.13
C THR A 2 -10.05 18.09 -12.09
N ILE A 3 -10.00 16.77 -11.95
CA ILE A 3 -8.74 16.02 -12.01
C ILE A 3 -8.43 15.74 -13.49
N PRO A 4 -7.29 16.22 -14.02
CA PRO A 4 -6.87 15.94 -15.39
C PRO A 4 -6.82 14.44 -15.67
N SER A 5 -7.16 14.03 -16.89
CA SER A 5 -7.20 12.61 -17.28
C SER A 5 -5.86 11.89 -17.08
N GLY A 6 -4.73 12.56 -17.30
CA GLY A 6 -3.40 12.00 -17.07
C GLY A 6 -3.16 11.67 -15.59
N VAL A 7 -3.49 12.59 -14.68
CA VAL A 7 -3.36 12.39 -13.22
C VAL A 7 -4.31 11.28 -12.76
N ARG A 8 -5.54 11.28 -13.28
CA ARG A 8 -6.53 10.25 -12.98
C ARG A 8 -6.05 8.85 -13.36
N SER A 9 -5.43 8.72 -14.54
CA SER A 9 -4.89 7.45 -15.02
C SER A 9 -3.69 7.00 -14.19
N LEU A 10 -2.78 7.93 -13.87
CA LEU A 10 -1.58 7.65 -13.06
C LEU A 10 -1.93 7.20 -11.63
N MET A 11 -3.03 7.74 -11.08
CA MET A 11 -3.53 7.40 -9.75
C MET A 11 -4.56 6.26 -9.77
N ASN A 12 -4.83 5.66 -10.93
CA ASN A 12 -5.84 4.62 -11.14
C ASN A 12 -7.23 4.96 -10.56
N LEU A 13 -7.65 6.22 -10.70
CA LEU A 13 -8.90 6.73 -10.12
C LEU A 13 -10.09 6.43 -11.03
N HIS A 14 -11.13 5.83 -10.45
CA HIS A 14 -12.39 5.53 -11.10
C HIS A 14 -13.50 6.45 -10.61
N LYS A 15 -14.59 6.50 -11.38
CA LYS A 15 -15.76 7.27 -10.99
C LYS A 15 -16.43 6.58 -9.80
N GLY A 16 -16.55 7.29 -8.69
CA GLY A 16 -17.13 6.78 -7.45
C GLY A 16 -16.11 6.42 -6.38
N ASP A 17 -14.80 6.51 -6.68
CA ASP A 17 -13.76 6.27 -5.69
C ASP A 17 -13.83 7.29 -4.55
N GLU A 18 -13.68 6.79 -3.33
CA GLU A 18 -13.58 7.62 -2.14
C GLU A 18 -12.19 8.25 -2.04
N MET A 19 -12.13 9.52 -1.64
CA MET A 19 -10.90 10.29 -1.52
C MET A 19 -10.78 10.85 -0.12
N ILE A 20 -9.55 10.88 0.41
CA ILE A 20 -9.19 11.57 1.64
C ILE A 20 -8.62 12.93 1.26
N ILE A 21 -9.15 13.98 1.88
CA ILE A 21 -8.69 15.36 1.72
C ILE A 21 -8.07 15.79 3.04
N ILE A 22 -6.80 16.21 3.00
CA ILE A 22 -6.07 16.75 4.14
C ILE A 22 -5.78 18.21 3.83
N ALA A 23 -6.32 19.12 4.64
CA ALA A 23 -6.05 20.54 4.55
C ALA A 23 -4.93 20.93 5.52
N MET A 24 -3.90 21.59 4.99
CA MET A 24 -2.80 22.19 5.75
C MET A 24 -2.82 23.71 5.51
N GLU A 25 -1.97 24.47 6.22
CA GLU A 25 -2.01 25.95 6.19
C GLU A 25 -1.89 26.54 4.77
N ASN A 26 -1.08 25.94 3.89
CA ASN A 26 -0.83 26.45 2.54
C ASN A 26 -1.13 25.43 1.42
N GLU A 27 -1.57 24.23 1.77
CA GLU A 27 -1.77 23.17 0.77
C GLU A 27 -2.94 22.25 1.11
N MET A 28 -3.48 21.62 0.06
CA MET A 28 -4.49 20.59 0.18
C MET A 28 -3.96 19.32 -0.48
N ILE A 29 -3.80 18.28 0.34
CA ILE A 29 -3.33 16.97 -0.11
C ILE A 29 -4.54 16.08 -0.32
N ILE A 30 -4.67 15.53 -1.53
CA ILE A 30 -5.78 14.66 -1.92
C ILE A 30 -5.21 13.28 -2.24
N LYS A 31 -5.70 12.25 -1.53
CA LYS A 31 -5.24 10.86 -1.71
C LYS A 31 -6.44 9.94 -1.91
N PRO A 32 -6.38 8.93 -2.78
CA PRO A 32 -7.41 7.90 -2.86
C PRO A 32 -7.47 7.13 -1.54
N LYS A 33 -8.68 6.86 -1.07
CA LYS A 33 -8.89 6.03 0.11
C LYS A 33 -8.65 4.58 -0.28
N MET A 34 -7.52 4.03 0.14
CA MET A 34 -7.27 2.60 -0.02
C MET A 34 -8.26 1.83 0.86
N ALA A 35 -9.02 0.92 0.26
CA ALA A 35 -10.05 0.16 0.97
C ALA A 35 -9.47 -0.70 2.10
N GLU A 36 -8.22 -1.18 1.97
CA GLU A 36 -7.61 -2.09 2.95
C GLU A 36 -6.08 -1.97 3.02
N PRO A 37 -5.53 -0.96 3.73
CA PRO A 37 -4.08 -0.83 3.90
C PRO A 37 -3.45 -2.01 4.65
N LEU A 38 -4.21 -2.67 5.55
CA LEU A 38 -3.74 -3.84 6.31
C LEU A 38 -3.63 -5.09 5.44
N THR A 39 -4.49 -5.26 4.43
CA THR A 39 -4.43 -6.39 3.50
C THR A 39 -3.22 -6.28 2.58
N MET A 40 -2.86 -5.07 2.13
CA MET A 40 -1.60 -4.83 1.40
C MET A 40 -0.36 -5.06 2.27
N ALA A 41 -0.39 -4.70 3.56
CA ALA A 41 0.70 -5.01 4.48
C ALA A 41 0.83 -6.54 4.71
N GLY A 42 -0.30 -7.26 4.78
CA GLY A 42 -0.34 -8.72 4.79
C GLY A 42 0.27 -9.34 3.54
N PHE A 43 0.00 -8.78 2.35
CA PHE A 43 0.61 -9.19 1.08
C PHE A 43 2.11 -8.87 0.98
N LEU A 44 2.58 -7.77 1.57
CA LEU A 44 4.01 -7.45 1.67
C LEU A 44 4.73 -8.26 2.76
N GLY A 45 3.99 -8.86 3.69
CA GLY A 45 4.49 -9.68 4.79
C GLY A 45 4.27 -11.19 4.61
N SER A 46 3.81 -11.62 3.42
CA SER A 46 3.70 -13.04 3.07
C SER A 46 4.66 -13.37 1.94
N ASP A 47 5.95 -13.24 2.24
CA ASP A 47 6.93 -14.11 1.59
C ASP A 47 6.63 -15.54 2.05
N ASP A 48 6.38 -16.40 1.08
CA ASP A 48 6.03 -17.82 1.19
C ASP A 48 7.23 -18.68 1.68
N GLU A 49 8.00 -18.16 2.63
CA GLU A 49 9.13 -18.83 3.26
C GLU A 49 9.06 -18.61 4.77
N THR A 50 8.14 -19.34 5.41
CA THR A 50 8.27 -19.66 6.84
C THR A 50 9.48 -20.57 7.01
N VAL A 51 10.68 -19.99 6.99
CA VAL A 51 11.90 -20.75 7.25
C VAL A 51 11.94 -21.02 8.75
N ASP A 52 11.81 -22.30 9.12
CA ASP A 52 12.04 -22.74 10.50
C ASP A 52 13.50 -22.46 10.87
N VAL A 53 13.71 -21.37 11.61
CA VAL A 53 15.03 -20.90 12.06
C VAL A 53 15.79 -21.99 12.82
N LYS A 54 15.08 -22.93 13.48
CA LYS A 54 15.72 -24.07 14.14
C LYS A 54 16.38 -25.03 13.14
N GLY A 55 15.80 -25.21 11.96
CA GLY A 55 16.37 -26.05 10.90
C GLY A 55 17.63 -25.46 10.26
N LEU A 56 17.71 -24.13 10.18
CA LEU A 56 18.88 -23.42 9.64
C LEU A 56 20.10 -23.49 10.57
N ILE A 57 19.91 -23.36 11.88
CA ILE A 57 21.00 -23.42 12.87
C ILE A 57 21.65 -24.81 12.88
N ALA A 58 20.84 -25.88 12.82
CA ALA A 58 21.33 -27.26 12.79
C ALA A 58 22.20 -27.59 11.55
N LYS A 59 22.08 -26.81 10.47
CA LYS A 59 22.85 -26.99 9.23
C LYS A 59 24.25 -26.36 9.29
N TYR A 60 24.47 -25.41 10.19
CA TYR A 60 25.75 -24.70 10.37
C TYR A 60 26.61 -25.26 11.51
N GLU A 61 26.06 -26.09 12.40
CA GLU A 61 26.82 -26.78 13.47
C GLU A 61 27.44 -28.13 13.03
N ARG A 62 27.46 -28.44 11.72
CA ARG A 62 28.12 -29.63 11.16
C ARG A 62 29.45 -29.33 10.51
#